data_AF-A0ABD3F0I9-F1
#
_entry.id   AF-A0ABD3F0I9-F1
#
_cell.length_a   1.000
_cell.length_b   1.000
_cell.length_c   1.000
_cell.angle_alpha   90.00
_cell.angle_beta   90.00
_cell.angle_gamma   90.00
#
_symmetry.space_group_name_H-M   'P 1'
#
loop_
_entity.id
_entity.type
_entity.pdbx_description
1 polymer ?
#
loop_
_entity_poly.entity_id
_entity_poly.type
_entity_poly.pdbx_seq_one_letter_code
_entity_poly.pdbx_strand_id
1 'polypeptide(L)'
;MSWLWGNETTEQAQFVVSALQSELDERESKIKALEAALKREQQDMTALLEDEVKELEVRRQAIQKELTGVDTLIREKQKLIQRSKNDKKKKKNKKTKTPVSSPRAAAVEEKPPATAAVKENGKAKEVVVSPRAKKKQPKKKESAASADAEPTGDGNAVLPMDKNLKKVAKEEPNVAFIIQRSNNSNTVVYAGCKSSDGKSLDPATPIKVYWIMYEKDGNPREDLNMIERNTAYGVTSKPSDVAGEHLASIASLRDRDCILRLDKHGNVLALTTINGKKGMLLRRVFVQMTTSWGIPTVEHVDIFGVDPKTLEPVYEKKKNK
;
A
#
# COMPACT_ATOMS: atom_id res chain seq x y z
N MET A 1 79.05 12.74 -23.38
CA MET A 1 78.18 13.92 -23.65
C MET A 1 76.80 13.61 -23.07
N SER A 2 76.05 14.60 -22.61
CA SER A 2 74.79 14.36 -21.88
C SER A 2 73.66 13.90 -22.80
N TRP A 3 72.72 13.11 -22.26
CA TRP A 3 71.49 12.71 -22.96
C TRP A 3 70.42 13.79 -22.79
N LEU A 4 69.65 14.05 -23.84
CA LEU A 4 68.85 15.29 -23.97
C LEU A 4 67.44 14.98 -24.52
N TRP A 5 66.74 14.06 -23.87
CA TRP A 5 65.39 13.58 -24.21
C TRP A 5 64.57 13.27 -22.94
N GLY A 6 64.39 14.28 -22.06
CA GLY A 6 63.82 14.06 -20.71
C GLY A 6 62.63 14.92 -20.30
N ASN A 7 62.46 16.14 -20.84
CA ASN A 7 61.53 17.14 -20.28
C ASN A 7 60.09 17.06 -20.80
N GLU A 8 59.92 16.85 -22.11
CA GLU A 8 58.64 17.16 -22.78
C GLU A 8 57.50 16.23 -22.36
N THR A 9 57.78 14.94 -22.16
CA THR A 9 56.83 13.97 -21.58
C THR A 9 56.54 14.23 -20.10
N THR A 10 57.46 14.78 -19.31
CA THR A 10 57.18 15.12 -17.90
C THR A 10 56.35 16.40 -17.77
N GLU A 11 56.54 17.38 -18.65
CA GLU A 11 55.72 18.59 -18.70
C GLU A 11 54.27 18.27 -19.15
N GLN A 12 54.10 17.43 -20.17
CA GLN A 12 52.78 16.94 -20.58
C GLN A 12 52.07 16.17 -19.45
N ALA A 13 52.78 15.30 -18.73
CA ALA A 13 52.24 14.59 -17.58
C ALA A 13 51.82 15.55 -16.45
N GLN A 14 52.61 16.58 -16.15
CA GLN A 14 52.27 17.61 -15.17
C GLN A 14 51.03 18.40 -15.56
N PHE A 15 50.85 18.74 -16.84
CA PHE A 15 49.67 19.44 -17.34
C PHE A 15 48.39 18.58 -17.23
N VAL A 16 48.48 17.29 -17.54
CA VAL A 16 47.35 16.36 -17.36
C VAL A 16 47.00 16.19 -15.88
N VAL A 17 47.99 16.09 -14.99
CA VAL A 17 47.76 15.98 -13.54
C VAL A 17 47.14 17.27 -12.97
N SER A 18 47.58 18.46 -13.37
CA SER A 18 47.00 19.71 -12.89
C SER A 18 45.59 19.95 -13.43
N ALA A 19 45.30 19.56 -14.67
CA ALA A 19 43.94 19.58 -15.23
C ALA A 19 43.00 18.63 -14.47
N LEU A 20 43.44 17.39 -14.18
CA LEU A 20 42.67 16.42 -13.40
C LEU A 20 42.45 16.86 -11.95
N GLN A 21 43.43 17.54 -11.33
CA GLN A 21 43.25 18.13 -10.00
C GLN A 21 42.23 19.27 -10.05
N SER A 22 42.30 20.16 -11.03
CA SER A 22 41.31 21.24 -11.20
C SER A 22 39.89 20.69 -11.43
N GLU A 23 39.74 19.60 -12.19
CA GLU A 23 38.46 18.91 -12.34
C GLU A 23 37.97 18.27 -11.03
N LEU A 24 38.88 17.74 -10.20
CA LEU A 24 38.55 17.16 -8.91
C LEU A 24 38.10 18.25 -7.92
N ASP A 25 38.86 19.34 -7.79
CA ASP A 25 38.55 20.50 -6.94
C ASP A 25 37.18 21.11 -7.32
N GLU A 26 36.89 21.22 -8.63
CA GLU A 26 35.57 21.63 -9.13
C GLU A 26 34.46 20.66 -8.70
N ARG A 27 34.69 19.35 -8.75
CA ARG A 27 33.70 18.33 -8.36
C ARG A 27 33.47 18.33 -6.85
N GLU A 28 34.51 18.46 -6.03
CA GLU A 28 34.40 18.60 -4.57
C GLU A 28 33.63 19.88 -4.19
N SER A 29 33.91 20.99 -4.85
CA SER A 29 33.18 22.25 -4.70
C SER A 29 31.68 22.10 -5.03
N LYS A 30 31.36 21.43 -6.14
CA LYS A 30 29.97 21.14 -6.56
C LYS A 30 29.26 20.19 -5.58
N ILE A 31 29.92 19.14 -5.10
CA ILE A 31 29.38 18.22 -4.08
C ILE A 31 29.06 18.99 -2.79
N LYS A 32 30.02 19.77 -2.28
CA LYS A 32 29.86 20.58 -1.06
C LYS A 32 28.74 21.62 -1.18
N ALA A 33 28.53 22.19 -2.37
CA ALA A 33 27.41 23.08 -2.63
C ALA A 33 26.06 22.35 -2.60
N LEU A 34 25.97 21.14 -3.17
CA LEU A 34 24.77 20.30 -3.14
C LEU A 34 24.45 19.80 -1.73
N GLU A 35 25.45 19.39 -0.95
CA GLU A 35 25.30 19.02 0.47
C GLU A 35 24.76 20.21 1.29
N ALA A 36 25.29 21.41 1.06
CA ALA A 36 24.82 22.62 1.72
C ALA A 36 23.41 23.06 1.27
N ALA A 37 22.99 22.73 0.04
CA ALA A 37 21.62 22.95 -0.43
C ALA A 37 20.64 21.95 0.21
N LEU A 38 20.95 20.65 0.11
CA LEU A 38 20.15 19.57 0.71
C LEU A 38 19.99 19.75 2.23
N LYS A 39 21.04 20.21 2.93
CA LYS A 39 20.96 20.49 4.36
C LYS A 39 20.04 21.68 4.68
N ARG A 40 19.98 22.71 3.84
CA ARG A 40 19.00 23.81 3.99
C ARG A 40 17.58 23.30 3.79
N GLU A 41 17.31 22.57 2.71
CA GLU A 41 15.98 21.98 2.47
C GLU A 41 15.52 21.08 3.63
N GLN A 42 16.42 20.29 4.21
CA GLN A 42 16.13 19.50 5.41
C GLN A 42 15.82 20.36 6.64
N GLN A 43 16.54 21.47 6.83
CA GLN A 43 16.29 22.40 7.94
C GLN A 43 14.97 23.17 7.75
N ASP A 44 14.69 23.65 6.54
CA ASP A 44 13.45 24.37 6.20
C ASP A 44 12.23 23.46 6.35
N MET A 45 12.29 22.22 5.86
CA MET A 45 11.24 21.21 6.07
C MET A 45 11.06 20.84 7.55
N THR A 46 12.14 20.81 8.34
CA THR A 46 12.03 20.55 9.79
C THR A 46 11.35 21.73 10.50
N ALA A 47 11.71 22.97 10.17
CA ALA A 47 11.11 24.17 10.74
C ALA A 47 9.60 24.26 10.43
N LEU A 48 9.19 23.97 9.19
CA LEU A 48 7.78 23.91 8.81
C LEU A 48 6.99 22.88 9.63
N LEU A 49 7.54 21.67 9.81
CA LEU A 49 6.91 20.64 10.63
C LEU A 49 6.84 21.02 12.12
N GLU A 50 7.85 21.69 12.66
CA GLU A 50 7.79 22.21 14.03
C GLU A 50 6.71 23.28 14.19
N ASP A 51 6.52 24.17 13.21
CA ASP A 51 5.50 25.21 13.25
C ASP A 51 4.07 24.66 13.05
N GLU A 52 3.87 23.67 12.17
CA GLU A 52 2.62 22.91 12.11
C GLU A 52 2.29 22.24 13.45
N VAL A 53 3.28 21.63 14.11
CA VAL A 53 3.09 21.03 15.45
C VAL A 53 2.69 22.07 16.48
N LYS A 54 3.34 23.26 16.49
CA LYS A 54 2.97 24.38 17.39
C LYS A 54 1.52 24.84 17.16
N GLU A 55 1.08 24.97 15.90
CA GLU A 55 -0.32 25.32 15.60
C GLU A 55 -1.30 24.23 16.10
N LEU A 56 -0.99 22.96 15.84
CA LEU A 56 -1.81 21.83 16.29
C LEU A 56 -1.88 21.74 17.82
N GLU A 57 -0.80 22.06 18.55
CA GLU A 57 -0.82 22.16 20.01
C GLU A 57 -1.69 23.31 20.51
N VAL A 58 -1.60 24.50 19.92
CA VAL A 58 -2.47 25.64 20.25
C VAL A 58 -3.95 25.30 19.99
N ARG A 59 -4.25 24.68 18.85
CA ARG A 59 -5.59 24.20 18.48
C ARG A 59 -6.11 23.14 19.44
N ARG A 60 -5.25 22.19 19.85
CA ARG A 60 -5.57 21.20 20.89
C ARG A 60 -5.88 21.86 22.24
N GLN A 61 -5.12 22.88 22.65
CA GLN A 61 -5.39 23.62 23.89
C GLN A 61 -6.70 24.42 23.82
N ALA A 62 -7.06 24.97 22.66
CA ALA A 62 -8.36 25.62 22.46
C ALA A 62 -9.53 24.63 22.62
N ILE A 63 -9.48 23.51 21.90
CA ILE A 63 -10.49 22.43 22.00
C ILE A 63 -10.59 21.89 23.44
N GLN A 64 -9.46 21.75 24.14
CA GLN A 64 -9.46 21.30 25.54
C GLN A 64 -10.18 22.30 26.47
N LYS A 65 -10.06 23.61 26.25
CA LYS A 65 -10.80 24.63 27.00
C LYS A 65 -12.31 24.54 26.72
N GLU A 66 -12.70 24.41 25.45
CA GLU A 66 -14.11 24.21 25.06
C GLU A 66 -14.71 22.97 25.72
N LEU A 67 -14.00 21.83 25.68
CA LEU A 67 -14.41 20.59 26.35
C LEU A 67 -14.61 20.79 27.85
N THR A 68 -13.73 21.51 28.55
CA THR A 68 -13.95 21.82 29.98
C THR A 68 -15.18 22.71 30.23
N GLY A 69 -15.53 23.60 29.30
CA GLY A 69 -16.76 24.40 29.34
C GLY A 69 -18.03 23.55 29.10
N VAL A 70 -17.97 22.57 28.20
CA VAL A 70 -19.04 21.59 28.03
C VAL A 70 -19.21 20.73 29.29
N ASP A 71 -18.11 20.34 29.92
CA ASP A 71 -18.10 19.53 31.14
C ASP A 71 -18.73 20.25 32.35
N THR A 72 -18.51 21.56 32.52
CA THR A 72 -19.17 22.34 33.57
C THR A 72 -20.68 22.46 33.31
N LEU A 73 -21.07 22.74 32.07
CA LEU A 73 -22.49 22.77 31.66
C LEU A 73 -23.18 21.42 31.90
N ILE A 74 -22.54 20.30 31.57
CA ILE A 74 -23.05 18.94 31.86
C ILE A 74 -23.27 18.78 33.37
N ARG A 75 -22.28 19.12 34.21
CA ARG A 75 -22.39 19.03 35.68
C ARG A 75 -23.52 19.90 36.23
N GLU A 76 -23.76 21.09 35.66
CA GLU A 76 -24.89 21.95 36.05
C GLU A 76 -26.25 21.36 35.66
N LYS A 77 -26.42 20.91 34.41
CA LYS A 77 -27.67 20.27 33.98
C LYS A 77 -27.94 19.00 34.79
N GLN A 78 -26.91 18.22 35.13
CA GLN A 78 -27.03 17.07 36.05
C GLN A 78 -27.51 17.49 37.45
N LYS A 79 -26.96 18.56 38.04
CA LYS A 79 -27.43 19.11 39.34
C LYS A 79 -28.90 19.55 39.27
N LEU A 80 -29.35 20.16 38.17
CA LEU A 80 -30.75 20.54 37.96
C LEU A 80 -31.68 19.32 37.80
N ILE A 81 -31.21 18.27 37.11
CA ILE A 81 -31.93 16.98 37.01
C ILE A 81 -32.04 16.31 38.40
N GLN A 82 -31.00 16.36 39.23
CA GLN A 82 -31.05 15.84 40.59
C GLN A 82 -32.01 16.65 41.49
N ARG A 83 -31.94 17.99 41.48
CA ARG A 83 -32.85 18.87 42.22
C ARG A 83 -34.31 18.60 41.85
N SER A 84 -34.65 18.65 40.55
CA SER A 84 -36.01 18.41 40.07
C SER A 84 -36.55 17.00 40.36
N LYS A 85 -35.70 15.96 40.37
CA LYS A 85 -36.06 14.61 40.87
C LYS A 85 -36.37 14.64 42.38
N ASN A 86 -35.60 15.36 43.18
CA ASN A 86 -35.78 15.45 44.62
C ASN A 86 -37.03 16.27 45.01
N ASP A 87 -37.32 17.35 44.27
CA ASP A 87 -38.53 18.16 44.47
C ASP A 87 -39.81 17.42 44.04
N LYS A 88 -39.74 16.60 42.97
CA LYS A 88 -40.82 15.64 42.65
C LYS A 88 -41.02 14.63 43.79
N LYS A 89 -39.96 14.15 44.45
CA LYS A 89 -40.04 13.27 45.64
C LYS A 89 -40.69 13.98 46.84
N LYS A 90 -40.30 15.23 47.15
CA LYS A 90 -40.97 16.07 48.16
C LYS A 90 -42.45 16.32 47.86
N LYS A 91 -42.82 16.68 46.63
CA LYS A 91 -44.24 16.85 46.23
C LYS A 91 -45.05 15.56 46.33
N LYS A 92 -44.44 14.38 46.12
CA LYS A 92 -45.12 13.09 46.31
C LYS A 92 -45.40 12.82 47.80
N ASN A 93 -44.44 13.05 48.69
CA ASN A 93 -44.64 12.91 50.14
C ASN A 93 -45.59 13.96 50.76
N LYS A 94 -45.73 15.16 50.17
CA LYS A 94 -46.66 16.18 50.68
C LYS A 94 -48.14 15.91 50.29
N LYS A 95 -48.42 14.99 49.36
CA LYS A 95 -49.80 14.62 48.97
C LYS A 95 -50.45 13.54 49.86
N THR A 96 -49.75 12.99 50.84
CA THR A 96 -50.24 11.89 51.70
C THR A 96 -50.78 12.30 53.07
N LYS A 97 -51.04 13.60 53.33
CA LYS A 97 -51.68 14.06 54.57
C LYS A 97 -52.83 15.05 54.34
N THR A 98 -54.02 14.63 54.80
CA THR A 98 -55.21 15.40 55.19
C THR A 98 -56.02 16.16 54.11
N PRO A 99 -57.33 16.40 54.32
CA PRO A 99 -58.30 16.36 53.22
C PRO A 99 -59.10 17.65 52.93
N VAL A 100 -59.73 17.64 51.74
CA VAL A 100 -61.03 18.21 51.31
C VAL A 100 -61.61 19.41 52.08
N SER A 101 -61.75 20.53 51.36
CA SER A 101 -63.01 21.31 51.30
C SER A 101 -63.17 21.93 49.90
N SER A 102 -64.39 22.38 49.57
CA SER A 102 -64.81 22.95 48.27
C SER A 102 -65.81 24.10 48.55
N PRO A 103 -66.14 25.04 47.63
CA PRO A 103 -66.94 24.69 46.43
C PRO A 103 -66.76 25.52 45.13
N ARG A 104 -66.90 24.82 43.99
CA ARG A 104 -67.74 25.11 42.80
C ARG A 104 -68.02 26.57 42.34
N ALA A 105 -67.48 26.94 41.17
CA ALA A 105 -68.16 27.57 40.02
C ALA A 105 -67.18 27.61 38.80
N ALA A 106 -67.55 27.85 37.54
CA ALA A 106 -68.64 27.41 36.65
C ALA A 106 -68.35 27.95 35.22
N ALA A 107 -68.86 27.32 34.16
CA ALA A 107 -68.74 27.74 32.74
C ALA A 107 -67.32 27.77 32.10
N VAL A 108 -67.16 27.91 30.78
CA VAL A 108 -67.55 26.99 29.66
C VAL A 108 -66.86 27.45 28.36
N GLU A 109 -66.41 26.51 27.52
CA GLU A 109 -65.96 26.66 26.11
C GLU A 109 -64.74 27.60 25.83
N GLU A 110 -64.02 27.53 24.69
CA GLU A 110 -64.19 26.70 23.48
C GLU A 110 -62.86 26.04 22.97
N LYS A 111 -62.82 25.63 21.69
CA LYS A 111 -61.90 24.68 21.01
C LYS A 111 -61.27 25.38 19.76
N PRO A 112 -60.60 24.72 18.76
CA PRO A 112 -59.99 23.38 18.65
C PRO A 112 -58.49 23.44 18.17
N PRO A 113 -58.00 22.65 17.18
CA PRO A 113 -57.31 21.34 17.31
C PRO A 113 -55.78 21.44 16.95
N ALA A 114 -54.96 20.40 16.67
CA ALA A 114 -55.18 18.99 16.33
C ALA A 114 -53.95 18.06 16.59
N THR A 115 -54.23 16.79 16.95
CA THR A 115 -53.74 15.49 16.40
C THR A 115 -52.34 15.37 15.77
N ALA A 116 -51.53 14.30 15.94
CA ALA A 116 -51.58 13.00 16.69
C ALA A 116 -50.11 12.45 16.83
N ALA A 117 -49.72 11.19 17.10
CA ALA A 117 -50.36 9.87 17.31
C ALA A 117 -49.47 8.98 18.24
N VAL A 118 -50.00 7.99 18.99
CA VAL A 118 -50.02 6.51 18.75
C VAL A 118 -48.64 5.88 18.45
N LYS A 119 -47.99 4.99 19.24
CA LYS A 119 -48.31 3.84 20.16
C LYS A 119 -48.33 2.43 19.53
N GLU A 120 -47.47 1.54 20.07
CA GLU A 120 -47.71 0.14 20.51
C GLU A 120 -48.26 -0.95 19.55
N ASN A 121 -48.14 -2.29 19.77
CA ASN A 121 -47.24 -3.21 20.53
C ASN A 121 -47.72 -4.68 20.27
N GLY A 122 -46.92 -5.74 20.51
CA GLY A 122 -47.47 -7.06 20.93
C GLY A 122 -47.46 -8.34 20.03
N LYS A 123 -46.28 -8.93 19.76
CA LYS A 123 -45.85 -10.30 20.18
C LYS A 123 -46.74 -11.58 20.04
N ALA A 124 -46.27 -12.58 19.24
CA ALA A 124 -46.42 -14.07 19.40
C ALA A 124 -45.31 -14.80 18.55
N LYS A 125 -44.58 -15.84 18.99
CA LYS A 125 -44.84 -17.32 19.09
C LYS A 125 -45.13 -18.02 17.72
N GLU A 126 -44.62 -19.22 17.35
CA GLU A 126 -43.76 -20.27 18.01
C GLU A 126 -43.19 -21.31 16.97
N VAL A 127 -42.32 -22.27 17.38
CA VAL A 127 -41.88 -23.52 16.66
C VAL A 127 -41.06 -23.34 15.34
N VAL A 128 -39.85 -23.88 15.04
CA VAL A 128 -39.02 -25.09 15.35
C VAL A 128 -39.22 -26.30 14.39
N VAL A 129 -38.14 -26.71 13.68
CA VAL A 129 -37.71 -28.10 13.32
C VAL A 129 -36.73 -28.10 12.12
N SER A 130 -35.71 -28.97 12.16
CA SER A 130 -34.90 -29.42 11.01
C SER A 130 -34.55 -30.90 11.20
N PRO A 131 -34.26 -31.69 10.13
CA PRO A 131 -33.10 -32.59 10.24
C PRO A 131 -32.35 -33.02 8.96
N ARG A 132 -31.02 -33.20 9.13
CA ARG A 132 -30.14 -34.28 8.59
C ARG A 132 -29.98 -34.56 7.06
N ALA A 133 -28.90 -33.97 6.53
CA ALA A 133 -27.68 -34.62 6.02
C ALA A 133 -27.58 -36.15 5.78
N LYS A 134 -26.79 -36.53 4.74
CA LYS A 134 -25.91 -37.73 4.74
C LYS A 134 -24.68 -37.57 3.81
N LYS A 135 -23.56 -38.24 4.13
CA LYS A 135 -22.27 -38.24 3.39
C LYS A 135 -22.18 -39.34 2.33
N LYS A 136 -21.28 -39.19 1.34
CA LYS A 136 -20.31 -40.24 0.92
C LYS A 136 -19.21 -39.75 -0.06
N GLN A 137 -17.94 -39.88 0.36
CA GLN A 137 -16.85 -40.41 -0.50
C GLN A 137 -16.69 -41.91 -0.10
N PRO A 138 -15.99 -42.80 -0.86
CA PRO A 138 -14.50 -42.86 -0.77
C PRO A 138 -13.73 -43.48 -1.98
N LYS A 139 -12.44 -43.12 -2.16
CA LYS A 139 -11.27 -44.03 -1.95
C LYS A 139 -9.93 -43.44 -2.45
N LYS A 140 -8.84 -43.83 -1.77
CA LYS A 140 -7.44 -43.71 -2.21
C LYS A 140 -7.08 -44.79 -3.24
N LYS A 141 -5.99 -44.56 -3.98
CA LYS A 141 -4.83 -45.49 -3.96
C LYS A 141 -3.52 -44.72 -4.06
N GLU A 142 -2.44 -45.32 -3.57
CA GLU A 142 -1.07 -44.80 -3.59
C GLU A 142 -0.19 -45.65 -4.52
N SER A 143 0.78 -45.01 -5.16
CA SER A 143 2.08 -45.61 -5.54
C SER A 143 3.06 -44.49 -5.88
N ALA A 144 4.31 -44.61 -5.43
CA ALA A 144 5.35 -43.60 -5.63
C ALA A 144 6.30 -43.96 -6.79
N ALA A 145 6.87 -42.94 -7.44
CA ALA A 145 8.16 -43.00 -8.14
C ALA A 145 8.70 -41.59 -8.37
N SER A 146 10.03 -41.45 -8.42
CA SER A 146 10.74 -40.21 -8.77
C SER A 146 11.06 -40.15 -10.26
N ALA A 147 10.77 -39.03 -10.92
CA ALA A 147 11.38 -38.64 -12.18
C ALA A 147 11.26 -37.12 -12.36
N ASP A 148 12.30 -36.47 -12.87
CA ASP A 148 12.19 -35.13 -13.42
C ASP A 148 11.49 -35.20 -14.78
N ALA A 149 10.28 -34.64 -14.84
CA ALA A 149 9.51 -34.48 -16.06
C ALA A 149 9.08 -33.01 -16.18
N GLU A 150 9.39 -32.37 -17.30
CA GLU A 150 8.70 -31.15 -17.69
C GLU A 150 7.25 -31.48 -18.08
N PRO A 151 6.29 -30.58 -17.81
CA PRO A 151 4.95 -30.72 -18.37
C PRO A 151 5.00 -30.47 -19.88
N THR A 152 4.93 -31.55 -20.67
CA THR A 152 4.58 -31.51 -22.09
C THR A 152 3.09 -31.19 -22.24
N GLY A 153 2.74 -29.91 -22.06
CA GLY A 153 1.39 -29.40 -22.28
C GLY A 153 1.29 -28.72 -23.65
N ASP A 154 0.85 -29.44 -24.67
CA ASP A 154 0.50 -28.84 -25.95
C ASP A 154 -0.80 -28.03 -25.83
N GLY A 155 -0.73 -26.77 -26.23
CA GLY A 155 -1.81 -25.80 -26.09
C GLY A 155 -1.26 -24.42 -25.71
N ASN A 156 -1.91 -23.35 -26.18
CA ASN A 156 -1.49 -21.97 -25.94
C ASN A 156 -1.85 -21.51 -24.51
N ALA A 157 -1.17 -22.10 -23.52
CA ALA A 157 -1.54 -22.03 -22.11
C ALA A 157 -1.11 -20.71 -21.47
N VAL A 158 -1.90 -19.65 -21.68
CA VAL A 158 -1.70 -18.34 -21.02
C VAL A 158 -1.71 -18.50 -19.50
N LEU A 159 -0.50 -18.52 -18.91
CA LEU A 159 -0.25 -18.76 -17.50
C LEU A 159 -1.11 -17.83 -16.61
N PRO A 160 -1.76 -18.33 -15.53
CA PRO A 160 -2.77 -17.58 -14.81
C PRO A 160 -2.36 -16.15 -14.40
N MET A 161 -3.33 -15.24 -14.51
CA MET A 161 -3.24 -13.84 -14.15
C MET A 161 -4.53 -13.40 -13.44
N ASP A 162 -4.40 -12.54 -12.43
CA ASP A 162 -5.55 -11.94 -11.74
C ASP A 162 -6.18 -10.79 -12.53
N LYS A 163 -7.24 -10.17 -12.00
CA LYS A 163 -7.98 -9.07 -12.64
C LYS A 163 -7.10 -7.84 -12.91
N ASN A 164 -6.14 -7.54 -12.04
CA ASN A 164 -5.32 -6.34 -12.14
C ASN A 164 -4.20 -6.53 -13.18
N LEU A 165 -3.51 -7.68 -13.14
CA LEU A 165 -2.53 -8.01 -14.16
C LEU A 165 -3.19 -8.17 -15.55
N LYS A 166 -4.41 -8.73 -15.63
CA LYS A 166 -5.21 -8.78 -16.87
C LYS A 166 -5.68 -7.42 -17.40
N LYS A 167 -5.67 -6.36 -16.59
CA LYS A 167 -5.87 -4.98 -17.09
C LYS A 167 -4.60 -4.54 -17.83
N VAL A 168 -3.47 -4.55 -17.11
CA VAL A 168 -2.16 -4.10 -17.61
C VAL A 168 -1.69 -4.91 -18.83
N ALA A 169 -1.91 -6.22 -18.87
CA ALA A 169 -1.50 -7.08 -19.98
C ALA A 169 -2.21 -6.76 -21.33
N LYS A 170 -3.31 -5.98 -21.31
CA LYS A 170 -3.92 -5.44 -22.54
C LYS A 170 -3.19 -4.21 -23.08
N GLU A 171 -2.50 -3.49 -22.21
CA GLU A 171 -1.80 -2.23 -22.50
C GLU A 171 -0.30 -2.48 -22.74
N GLU A 172 0.31 -3.43 -22.03
CA GLU A 172 1.67 -3.93 -22.24
C GLU A 172 1.66 -5.47 -22.26
N PRO A 173 1.61 -6.11 -23.45
CA PRO A 173 1.56 -7.56 -23.58
C PRO A 173 2.79 -8.30 -23.02
N ASN A 174 3.94 -7.62 -22.88
CA ASN A 174 5.17 -8.21 -22.34
C ASN A 174 5.33 -8.01 -20.81
N VAL A 175 4.25 -7.67 -20.10
CA VAL A 175 4.29 -7.53 -18.63
C VAL A 175 4.61 -8.86 -17.95
N ALA A 176 5.67 -8.88 -17.16
CA ALA A 176 6.05 -10.03 -16.33
C ALA A 176 5.22 -10.05 -15.04
N PHE A 177 5.24 -8.91 -14.33
CA PHE A 177 4.49 -8.65 -13.10
C PHE A 177 4.26 -7.14 -12.91
N ILE A 178 3.45 -6.79 -11.91
CA ILE A 178 3.15 -5.40 -11.55
C ILE A 178 3.30 -5.13 -10.04
N ILE A 179 3.54 -3.88 -9.67
CA ILE A 179 3.46 -3.41 -8.27
C ILE A 179 2.37 -2.35 -8.17
N GLN A 180 1.47 -2.51 -7.20
CA GLN A 180 0.38 -1.58 -6.89
C GLN A 180 0.45 -1.15 -5.43
N ARG A 181 -0.10 0.03 -5.10
CA ARG A 181 -0.24 0.53 -3.72
C ARG A 181 -1.71 0.61 -3.32
N SER A 182 -1.98 0.77 -2.02
CA SER A 182 -3.32 1.06 -1.51
C SER A 182 -3.74 2.53 -1.61
N ASN A 183 -2.83 3.47 -1.95
CA ASN A 183 -3.11 4.91 -1.93
C ASN A 183 -3.61 5.51 -3.26
N ASN A 184 -3.47 4.79 -4.38
CA ASN A 184 -4.05 5.11 -5.69
C ASN A 184 -4.01 3.89 -6.61
N SER A 185 -4.72 3.94 -7.74
CA SER A 185 -4.76 2.85 -8.73
C SER A 185 -3.55 2.84 -9.69
N ASN A 186 -2.71 3.88 -9.68
CA ASN A 186 -1.48 3.95 -10.48
C ASN A 186 -0.62 2.71 -10.24
N THR A 187 -0.10 2.13 -11.33
CA THR A 187 0.51 0.80 -11.32
C THR A 187 1.92 0.86 -11.89
N VAL A 188 2.91 0.36 -11.15
CA VAL A 188 4.26 0.14 -11.69
C VAL A 188 4.25 -1.14 -12.51
N VAL A 189 4.71 -1.06 -13.75
CA VAL A 189 4.72 -2.16 -14.71
C VAL A 189 6.16 -2.60 -14.97
N TYR A 190 6.41 -3.88 -14.77
CA TYR A 190 7.69 -4.53 -15.06
C TYR A 190 7.51 -5.39 -16.30
N ALA A 191 8.07 -4.95 -17.42
CA ALA A 191 7.84 -5.56 -18.72
C ALA A 191 9.16 -6.02 -19.36
N GLY A 192 9.20 -7.25 -19.84
CA GLY A 192 10.39 -7.78 -20.50
C GLY A 192 10.61 -7.13 -21.85
N CYS A 193 11.84 -6.72 -22.13
CA CYS A 193 12.26 -6.34 -23.47
C CYS A 193 12.76 -7.59 -24.18
N LYS A 194 12.31 -7.81 -25.41
CA LYS A 194 12.75 -8.92 -26.26
C LYS A 194 13.85 -8.46 -27.21
N SER A 195 14.76 -9.38 -27.53
CA SER A 195 15.66 -9.27 -28.68
C SER A 195 14.88 -8.96 -29.97
N SER A 196 15.54 -8.36 -30.96
CA SER A 196 14.96 -8.05 -32.27
C SER A 196 14.40 -9.27 -33.02
N ASP A 197 14.87 -10.48 -32.69
CA ASP A 197 14.36 -11.74 -33.26
C ASP A 197 13.19 -12.35 -32.47
N GLY A 198 12.84 -11.77 -31.31
CA GLY A 198 11.75 -12.19 -30.43
C GLY A 198 11.99 -13.46 -29.60
N LYS A 199 13.15 -14.13 -29.74
CA LYS A 199 13.40 -15.46 -29.15
C LYS A 199 14.11 -15.43 -27.79
N SER A 200 14.78 -14.32 -27.48
CA SER A 200 15.41 -14.08 -26.17
C SER A 200 14.93 -12.75 -25.58
N LEU A 201 15.25 -12.53 -24.30
CA LEU A 201 15.25 -11.17 -23.75
C LEU A 201 16.40 -10.35 -24.37
N ASP A 202 16.26 -9.02 -24.33
CA ASP A 202 17.34 -8.11 -24.70
C ASP A 202 18.53 -8.27 -23.73
N PRO A 203 19.78 -8.45 -24.21
CA PRO A 203 20.90 -8.76 -23.34
C PRO A 203 21.38 -7.58 -22.48
N ALA A 204 21.10 -6.34 -22.89
CA ALA A 204 21.53 -5.12 -22.20
C ALA A 204 20.45 -4.56 -21.27
N THR A 205 19.19 -4.59 -21.71
CA THR A 205 18.02 -4.11 -20.95
C THR A 205 16.90 -5.16 -21.00
N PRO A 206 17.05 -6.35 -20.40
CA PRO A 206 16.08 -7.45 -20.47
C PRO A 206 14.71 -7.10 -19.87
N ILE A 207 14.62 -6.03 -19.08
CA ILE A 207 13.40 -5.55 -18.44
C ILE A 207 13.38 -4.03 -18.34
N LYS A 208 12.23 -3.43 -18.64
CA LYS A 208 11.93 -2.01 -18.42
C LYS A 208 10.92 -1.87 -17.28
N VAL A 209 11.00 -0.76 -16.54
CA VAL A 209 10.07 -0.43 -15.45
C VAL A 209 9.63 1.02 -15.53
N TYR A 210 8.31 1.24 -15.44
CA TYR A 210 7.66 2.54 -15.60
C TYR A 210 6.26 2.52 -14.94
N TRP A 211 5.65 3.69 -14.74
CA TRP A 211 4.28 3.85 -14.27
C TRP A 211 3.26 3.79 -15.40
N ILE A 212 2.09 3.18 -15.17
CA ILE A 212 0.84 3.53 -15.86
C ILE A 212 -0.03 4.31 -14.88
N MET A 213 -0.36 5.55 -15.27
CA MET A 213 -1.02 6.53 -14.41
C MET A 213 -2.54 6.47 -14.57
N TYR A 214 -3.15 5.43 -14.01
CA TYR A 214 -4.59 5.18 -14.04
C TYR A 214 -5.48 6.23 -13.33
N GLU A 215 -4.90 7.14 -12.55
CA GLU A 215 -5.60 8.34 -12.02
C GLU A 215 -5.62 9.53 -13.01
N LYS A 216 -4.99 9.42 -14.19
CA LYS A 216 -4.93 10.47 -15.21
C LYS A 216 -5.65 10.03 -16.49
N ASP A 217 -6.35 10.96 -17.14
CA ASP A 217 -7.05 10.71 -18.40
C ASP A 217 -6.10 10.12 -19.47
N GLY A 218 -6.55 9.07 -20.15
CA GLY A 218 -5.76 8.35 -21.15
C GLY A 218 -4.71 7.38 -20.61
N ASN A 219 -4.58 7.22 -19.28
CA ASN A 219 -3.62 6.33 -18.62
C ASN A 219 -2.15 6.52 -19.08
N PRO A 220 -1.59 7.75 -19.06
CA PRO A 220 -0.25 8.01 -19.59
C PRO A 220 0.84 7.17 -18.88
N ARG A 221 1.92 6.90 -19.63
CA ARG A 221 3.11 6.23 -19.12
C ARG A 221 4.13 7.26 -18.63
N GLU A 222 4.69 7.04 -17.45
CA GLU A 222 5.68 7.94 -16.84
C GLU A 222 6.89 7.13 -16.34
N ASP A 223 8.11 7.60 -16.62
CA ASP A 223 9.34 6.95 -16.16
C ASP A 223 9.55 7.08 -14.65
N LEU A 224 10.25 6.11 -14.04
CA LEU A 224 10.68 6.24 -12.65
C LEU A 224 11.69 7.38 -12.49
N ASN A 225 11.40 8.32 -11.59
CA ASN A 225 12.39 9.32 -11.16
C ASN A 225 13.56 8.65 -10.40
N MET A 226 14.66 9.40 -10.20
CA MET A 226 15.90 8.85 -9.61
C MET A 226 15.70 8.25 -8.20
N ILE A 227 14.85 8.87 -7.37
CA ILE A 227 14.59 8.39 -6.01
C ILE A 227 13.79 7.09 -6.06
N GLU A 228 12.68 7.07 -6.83
CA GLU A 228 11.87 5.87 -7.03
C GLU A 228 12.67 4.69 -7.60
N ARG A 229 13.54 4.97 -8.57
CA ARG A 229 14.45 4.00 -9.17
C ARG A 229 15.41 3.41 -8.13
N ASN A 230 16.06 4.23 -7.32
CA ASN A 230 17.10 3.75 -6.40
C ASN A 230 16.54 3.14 -5.09
N THR A 231 15.31 3.50 -4.70
CA THR A 231 14.73 3.12 -3.40
C THR A 231 13.64 2.06 -3.47
N ALA A 232 12.67 2.19 -4.40
CA ALA A 232 11.38 1.47 -4.31
C ALA A 232 11.08 0.57 -5.52
N TYR A 233 11.32 1.04 -6.73
CA TYR A 233 10.77 0.42 -7.95
C TYR A 233 11.80 0.13 -9.04
N GLY A 234 13.03 0.64 -8.96
CA GLY A 234 14.05 0.27 -9.94
C GLY A 234 14.35 -1.23 -9.92
N VAL A 235 14.83 -1.71 -11.05
CA VAL A 235 15.36 -3.06 -11.24
C VAL A 235 16.75 -2.95 -11.85
N THR A 236 17.68 -3.71 -11.32
CA THR A 236 18.98 -3.98 -11.97
C THR A 236 18.97 -5.42 -12.48
N SER A 237 19.64 -5.66 -13.59
CA SER A 237 19.68 -6.98 -14.23
C SER A 237 21.08 -7.34 -14.71
N LYS A 238 21.43 -8.62 -14.59
CA LYS A 238 22.65 -9.22 -15.14
C LYS A 238 22.32 -10.57 -15.79
N PRO A 239 23.17 -11.10 -16.69
CA PRO A 239 23.04 -12.48 -17.16
C PRO A 239 23.02 -13.49 -16.00
N SER A 240 22.32 -14.61 -16.20
CA SER A 240 22.45 -15.81 -15.38
C SER A 240 23.56 -16.72 -15.92
N ASP A 241 23.98 -17.72 -15.13
CA ASP A 241 24.81 -18.82 -15.61
C ASP A 241 24.04 -19.76 -16.58
N VAL A 242 22.70 -19.64 -16.60
CA VAL A 242 21.79 -20.36 -17.50
C VAL A 242 21.49 -19.50 -18.73
N ALA A 243 21.79 -20.03 -19.92
CA ALA A 243 21.56 -19.34 -21.19
C ALA A 243 20.08 -18.98 -21.40
N GLY A 244 19.81 -17.71 -21.76
CA GLY A 244 18.46 -17.18 -21.93
C GLY A 244 17.76 -16.73 -20.64
N GLU A 245 18.41 -16.88 -19.48
CA GLU A 245 17.91 -16.37 -18.20
C GLU A 245 18.73 -15.16 -17.72
N HIS A 246 18.07 -14.20 -17.07
CA HIS A 246 18.70 -13.03 -16.46
C HIS A 246 18.31 -12.94 -14.99
N LEU A 247 19.30 -12.67 -14.13
CA LEU A 247 19.06 -12.38 -12.72
C LEU A 247 18.68 -10.90 -12.57
N ALA A 248 17.54 -10.64 -11.94
CA ALA A 248 16.99 -9.32 -11.71
C ALA A 248 16.81 -9.05 -10.21
N SER A 249 17.36 -7.93 -9.73
CA SER A 249 17.24 -7.46 -8.36
C SER A 249 16.31 -6.24 -8.33
N ILE A 250 15.19 -6.35 -7.61
CA ILE A 250 14.14 -5.33 -7.55
C ILE A 250 14.30 -4.53 -6.25
N ALA A 251 14.28 -3.20 -6.33
CA ALA A 251 14.62 -2.31 -5.21
C ALA A 251 13.75 -2.51 -3.94
N SER A 252 12.51 -3.01 -4.08
CA SER A 252 11.60 -3.33 -2.97
C SER A 252 11.57 -4.82 -2.56
N LEU A 253 12.19 -5.73 -3.32
CA LEU A 253 12.24 -7.17 -3.06
C LEU A 253 13.68 -7.67 -2.85
N ARG A 254 14.53 -6.89 -2.16
CA ARG A 254 15.95 -7.20 -1.91
C ARG A 254 16.19 -8.46 -1.07
N ASP A 255 15.13 -9.12 -0.59
CA ASP A 255 15.18 -10.38 0.16
C ASP A 255 15.06 -11.65 -0.72
N ARG A 256 14.94 -11.49 -2.04
CA ARG A 256 14.80 -12.59 -3.00
C ARG A 256 15.30 -12.21 -4.38
N ASP A 257 16.01 -13.13 -5.03
CA ASP A 257 16.32 -13.01 -6.45
C ASP A 257 15.06 -13.22 -7.31
N CYS A 258 15.03 -12.56 -8.48
CA CYS A 258 14.10 -12.88 -9.55
C CYS A 258 14.87 -13.35 -10.79
N ILE A 259 14.40 -14.43 -11.41
CA ILE A 259 14.91 -14.95 -12.67
C ILE A 259 13.93 -14.53 -13.78
N LEU A 260 14.43 -13.77 -14.74
CA LEU A 260 13.70 -13.36 -15.94
C LEU A 260 14.06 -14.27 -17.11
N ARG A 261 13.04 -14.75 -17.83
CA ARG A 261 13.21 -15.56 -19.04
C ARG A 261 11.96 -15.51 -19.92
N LEU A 262 12.04 -16.09 -21.12
CA LEU A 262 10.86 -16.38 -21.93
C LEU A 262 10.38 -17.82 -21.71
N ASP A 263 9.10 -18.08 -21.95
CA ASP A 263 8.56 -19.44 -22.08
C ASP A 263 8.60 -19.95 -23.55
N LYS A 264 8.13 -21.17 -23.77
CA LYS A 264 8.09 -21.83 -25.10
C LYS A 264 7.14 -21.13 -26.11
N HIS A 265 6.34 -20.17 -25.67
CA HIS A 265 5.46 -19.34 -26.49
C HIS A 265 5.93 -17.87 -26.57
N GLY A 266 7.08 -17.53 -25.97
CA GLY A 266 7.62 -16.18 -25.92
C GLY A 266 6.94 -15.26 -24.88
N ASN A 267 6.19 -15.78 -23.90
CA ASN A 267 5.70 -14.97 -22.79
C ASN A 267 6.84 -14.63 -21.82
N VAL A 268 6.85 -13.41 -21.27
CA VAL A 268 7.85 -13.00 -20.27
C VAL A 268 7.48 -13.61 -18.90
N LEU A 269 8.42 -14.33 -18.30
CA LEU A 269 8.30 -14.89 -16.97
C LEU A 269 9.22 -14.15 -15.99
N ALA A 270 8.73 -13.93 -14.77
CA ALA A 270 9.55 -13.58 -13.61
C ALA A 270 9.36 -14.65 -12.53
N LEU A 271 10.38 -15.48 -12.31
CA LEU A 271 10.36 -16.56 -11.32
C LEU A 271 11.09 -16.11 -10.05
N THR A 272 10.52 -16.34 -8.87
CA THR A 272 11.14 -15.97 -7.59
C THR A 272 10.78 -16.96 -6.48
N THR A 273 11.15 -16.64 -5.23
CA THR A 273 10.68 -17.36 -4.05
C THR A 273 9.44 -16.66 -3.49
N ILE A 274 8.35 -17.41 -3.30
CA ILE A 274 7.10 -16.91 -2.70
C ILE A 274 6.68 -17.92 -1.63
N ASN A 275 6.55 -17.46 -0.38
CA ASN A 275 6.17 -18.27 0.78
C ASN A 275 7.03 -19.55 0.93
N GLY A 276 8.35 -19.39 0.79
CA GLY A 276 9.33 -20.49 0.84
C GLY A 276 9.41 -21.39 -0.40
N LYS A 277 8.41 -21.37 -1.29
CA LYS A 277 8.48 -22.11 -2.58
C LYS A 277 9.36 -21.35 -3.56
N LYS A 278 10.43 -21.98 -4.06
CA LYS A 278 11.29 -21.45 -5.13
C LYS A 278 10.67 -21.66 -6.52
N GLY A 279 11.05 -20.84 -7.50
CA GLY A 279 10.62 -20.99 -8.90
C GLY A 279 9.16 -20.65 -9.15
N MET A 280 8.52 -19.89 -8.25
CA MET A 280 7.12 -19.46 -8.39
C MET A 280 7.03 -18.24 -9.31
N LEU A 281 6.05 -18.23 -10.19
CA LEU A 281 5.83 -17.15 -11.15
C LEU A 281 5.23 -15.93 -10.44
N LEU A 282 6.00 -14.87 -10.26
CA LEU A 282 5.55 -13.59 -9.70
C LEU A 282 4.53 -12.95 -10.65
N ARG A 283 3.39 -12.48 -10.11
CA ARG A 283 2.33 -11.83 -10.91
C ARG A 283 1.99 -10.42 -10.43
N ARG A 284 1.81 -10.23 -9.13
CA ARG A 284 1.53 -8.90 -8.56
C ARG A 284 2.13 -8.78 -7.17
N VAL A 285 2.70 -7.63 -6.88
CA VAL A 285 2.94 -7.16 -5.51
C VAL A 285 1.91 -6.07 -5.20
N PHE A 286 1.32 -6.11 -4.02
CA PHE A 286 0.47 -5.05 -3.51
C PHE A 286 1.02 -4.54 -2.19
N VAL A 287 1.27 -3.24 -2.10
CA VAL A 287 1.84 -2.59 -0.94
C VAL A 287 0.73 -1.84 -0.21
N GLN A 288 0.35 -2.34 0.97
CA GLN A 288 -0.54 -1.62 1.86
C GLN A 288 0.25 -0.49 2.52
N MET A 289 0.00 0.73 2.04
CA MET A 289 0.42 1.95 2.71
C MET A 289 -0.43 2.19 3.96
N THR A 290 0.18 2.75 4.98
CA THR A 290 -0.47 3.40 6.12
C THR A 290 0.23 4.74 6.38
N THR A 291 -0.21 5.48 7.40
CA THR A 291 0.39 6.76 7.79
C THR A 291 0.75 6.71 9.27
N SER A 292 1.97 7.11 9.60
CA SER A 292 2.47 7.18 10.98
C SER A 292 3.14 8.53 11.19
N TRP A 293 2.64 9.34 12.14
CA TRP A 293 3.12 10.71 12.36
C TRP A 293 3.12 11.57 11.09
N GLY A 294 2.06 11.47 10.27
CA GLY A 294 1.96 12.15 8.97
C GLY A 294 2.78 11.52 7.82
N ILE A 295 3.82 10.76 8.14
CA ILE A 295 4.71 10.12 7.16
C ILE A 295 4.03 8.87 6.56
N PRO A 296 3.98 8.71 5.22
CA PRO A 296 3.53 7.47 4.58
C PRO A 296 4.51 6.33 4.85
N THR A 297 4.01 5.22 5.40
CA THR A 297 4.81 4.03 5.73
C THR A 297 4.19 2.76 5.14
N VAL A 298 4.99 1.71 4.97
CA VAL A 298 4.48 0.40 4.54
C VAL A 298 4.00 -0.38 5.76
N GLU A 299 2.73 -0.74 5.78
CA GLU A 299 2.14 -1.60 6.81
C GLU A 299 2.48 -3.07 6.52
N HIS A 300 2.19 -3.50 5.30
CA HIS A 300 2.48 -4.84 4.81
C HIS A 300 2.54 -4.89 3.27
N VAL A 301 3.14 -5.97 2.77
CA VAL A 301 3.26 -6.29 1.35
C VAL A 301 2.63 -7.65 1.10
N ASP A 302 1.74 -7.72 0.12
CA ASP A 302 1.09 -8.93 -0.37
C ASP A 302 1.66 -9.32 -1.73
N ILE A 303 2.30 -10.49 -1.78
CA ILE A 303 2.95 -11.01 -2.98
C ILE A 303 2.10 -12.13 -3.54
N PHE A 304 1.63 -11.96 -4.77
CA PHE A 304 0.78 -12.88 -5.51
C PHE A 304 1.57 -13.48 -6.67
N GLY A 305 1.56 -14.81 -6.77
CA GLY A 305 2.15 -15.57 -7.86
C GLY A 305 1.39 -16.84 -8.18
N VAL A 306 1.99 -17.68 -9.00
CA VAL A 306 1.40 -18.93 -9.50
C VAL A 306 2.49 -20.01 -9.53
N ASP A 307 2.16 -21.24 -9.16
CA ASP A 307 3.03 -22.40 -9.38
C ASP A 307 3.04 -22.73 -10.89
N PRO A 308 4.18 -22.64 -11.61
CA PRO A 308 4.20 -22.86 -13.05
C PRO A 308 3.98 -24.32 -13.46
N LYS A 309 4.01 -25.28 -12.52
CA LYS A 309 3.73 -26.70 -12.78
C LYS A 309 2.26 -27.06 -12.50
N THR A 310 1.67 -26.58 -11.40
CA THR A 310 0.28 -26.91 -11.02
C THR A 310 -0.76 -25.88 -11.46
N LEU A 311 -0.31 -24.69 -11.87
CA LEU A 311 -1.13 -23.50 -12.17
C LEU A 311 -1.94 -22.97 -10.96
N GLU A 312 -1.65 -23.46 -9.74
CA GLU A 312 -2.30 -23.00 -8.51
C GLU A 312 -1.77 -21.64 -8.07
N PRO A 313 -2.62 -20.77 -7.49
CA PRO A 313 -2.18 -19.48 -6.95
C PRO A 313 -1.33 -19.68 -5.70
N VAL A 314 -0.23 -18.93 -5.60
CA VAL A 314 0.67 -18.90 -4.45
C VAL A 314 0.74 -17.48 -3.89
N TYR A 315 0.76 -17.37 -2.56
CA TYR A 315 0.62 -16.10 -1.85
C TYR A 315 1.53 -16.03 -0.62
N GLU A 316 2.10 -14.86 -0.40
CA GLU A 316 2.90 -14.50 0.77
C GLU A 316 2.46 -13.13 1.29
N LYS A 317 2.27 -13.00 2.61
CA LYS A 317 2.05 -11.71 3.28
C LYS A 317 3.24 -11.38 4.17
N LYS A 318 3.96 -10.32 3.81
CA LYS A 318 5.14 -9.83 4.53
C LYS A 318 4.79 -8.52 5.25
N LYS A 319 4.75 -8.55 6.58
CA LYS A 319 4.68 -7.31 7.37
C LYS A 319 6.03 -6.60 7.36
N ASN A 320 6.02 -5.27 7.44
CA ASN A 320 7.24 -4.54 7.78
C ASN A 320 7.64 -4.90 9.22
N LYS A 321 8.94 -4.97 9.51
CA LYS A 321 9.52 -5.36 10.80
C LYS A 321 10.46 -4.27 11.31
#